data_AF-A0A7J3UA30-F1
#
_entry.id   AF-A0A7J3UA30-F1
#
_cell.length_a   1.000
_cell.length_b   1.000
_cell.length_c   1.000
_cell.angle_alpha   90.00
_cell.angle_beta   90.00
_cell.angle_gamma   90.00
#
_symmetry.space_group_name_H-M   'P 1'
#
loop_
_entity.id
_entity.type
_entity.pdbx_description
1 polymer ?
#
loop_
_entity_poly.entity_id
_entity_poly.type
_entity_poly.pdbx_seq_one_letter_code
_entity_poly.pdbx_strand_id
1 'polypeptide(L)'
;LIKKLHEMADIVSIQTNGILLTEDLIKRIDGYVDRINLSMHSMDEYTARRLAGIKSYDLSHVIEMAEVIASSGIDLLIAPVWVPGYNDEDMKKIIEFGERIGAGKKWKAFGIQKYEKYKFGRKPKSAKMMNFKTFYRKLDEIGEGLKLYPEDFGIVKCASLPKKFRVGERVRLKIEMHGRVRNEMIAVARGRVVQIINTHKKVGDTVNARITRNKHNIYVAREE
;
A
#
# COMPACT_ATOMS: atom_id res chain seq x y z
N LEU A 1 -18.72 -1.39 -3.17
CA LEU A 1 -17.78 -2.05 -2.24
C LEU A 1 -17.64 -1.23 -0.96
N ILE A 2 -17.11 0.00 -1.01
CA ILE A 2 -16.86 0.85 0.17
C ILE A 2 -18.07 0.97 1.10
N LYS A 3 -19.26 1.30 0.57
CA LYS A 3 -20.50 1.37 1.38
C LYS A 3 -20.79 0.09 2.18
N LYS A 4 -20.64 -1.08 1.53
CA LYS A 4 -20.82 -2.39 2.20
C LYS A 4 -19.75 -2.66 3.26
N LEU A 5 -18.52 -2.18 3.05
CA LEU A 5 -17.46 -2.30 4.07
C LEU A 5 -17.76 -1.41 5.27
N HIS A 6 -18.23 -0.18 5.03
CA HIS A 6 -18.62 0.75 6.08
C HIS A 6 -19.74 0.18 6.97
N GLU A 7 -20.70 -0.56 6.40
CA GLU A 7 -21.76 -1.23 7.16
C GLU A 7 -21.29 -2.44 8.00
N MET A 8 -20.10 -2.99 7.71
CA MET A 8 -19.65 -4.28 8.27
C MET A 8 -18.34 -4.21 9.07
N ALA A 9 -17.52 -3.18 8.87
CA ALA A 9 -16.21 -3.04 9.46
C ALA A 9 -16.19 -1.90 10.47
N ASP A 10 -15.40 -2.06 11.53
CA ASP A 10 -15.24 -1.01 12.55
C ASP A 10 -14.51 0.23 11.99
N ILE A 11 -13.58 0.01 11.04
CA ILE A 11 -12.77 1.05 10.40
C ILE A 11 -12.53 0.68 8.93
N VAL A 12 -12.82 1.59 8.02
CA VAL A 12 -12.50 1.51 6.59
C VAL A 12 -11.33 2.46 6.29
N SER A 13 -10.19 1.91 5.88
CA SER A 13 -9.05 2.72 5.44
C SER A 13 -8.58 2.37 4.03
N ILE A 14 -8.02 3.36 3.33
CA ILE A 14 -7.50 3.23 1.96
C ILE A 14 -6.02 3.58 1.95
N GLN A 15 -5.22 2.81 1.21
CA GLN A 15 -3.82 3.13 0.91
C GLN A 15 -3.72 3.52 -0.56
N THR A 16 -3.17 4.68 -0.85
CA THR A 16 -3.06 5.22 -2.21
C THR A 16 -1.83 6.12 -2.36
N ASN A 17 -1.36 6.33 -3.58
CA ASN A 17 -0.33 7.34 -3.88
C ASN A 17 -0.93 8.67 -4.40
N GLY A 18 -2.26 8.81 -4.35
CA GLY A 18 -2.96 10.06 -4.64
C GLY A 18 -3.24 10.35 -6.12
N ILE A 19 -2.51 9.76 -7.06
CA ILE A 19 -2.54 10.14 -8.49
C ILE A 19 -3.92 10.03 -9.16
N LEU A 20 -4.74 9.09 -8.70
CA LEU A 20 -6.08 8.85 -9.26
C LEU A 20 -7.19 9.47 -8.39
N LEU A 21 -6.84 10.18 -7.33
CA LEU A 21 -7.82 10.87 -6.51
C LEU A 21 -8.29 12.12 -7.26
N THR A 22 -9.55 12.47 -7.05
CA THR A 22 -10.10 13.77 -7.42
C THR A 22 -10.93 14.26 -6.25
N GLU A 23 -11.18 15.56 -6.18
CA GLU A 23 -12.06 16.12 -5.17
C GLU A 23 -13.45 15.44 -5.18
N ASP A 24 -14.01 15.20 -6.37
CA ASP A 24 -15.27 14.47 -6.54
C ASP A 24 -15.21 13.02 -6.03
N LEU A 25 -14.07 12.35 -6.18
CA LEU A 25 -13.91 11.01 -5.61
C LEU A 25 -13.89 11.08 -4.09
N ILE A 26 -13.13 12.02 -3.52
CA ILE A 26 -13.02 12.22 -2.06
C ILE A 26 -14.40 12.54 -1.47
N LYS A 27 -15.14 13.50 -2.05
CA LYS A 27 -16.52 13.83 -1.65
C LYS A 27 -17.46 12.64 -1.68
N ARG A 28 -17.35 11.75 -2.68
CA ARG A 28 -18.23 10.57 -2.80
C ARG A 28 -17.95 9.48 -1.77
N ILE A 29 -16.72 9.40 -1.27
CA ILE A 29 -16.31 8.39 -0.27
C ILE A 29 -16.31 8.96 1.14
N ASP A 30 -16.41 10.28 1.30
CA ASP A 30 -16.60 10.94 2.59
C ASP A 30 -17.88 10.41 3.27
N GLY A 31 -17.80 10.22 4.59
CA GLY A 31 -18.80 9.52 5.39
C GLY A 31 -18.80 7.99 5.29
N TYR A 32 -18.04 7.39 4.36
CA TYR A 32 -17.89 5.93 4.27
C TYR A 32 -16.46 5.42 4.51
N VAL A 33 -15.47 6.30 4.43
CA VAL A 33 -14.05 5.99 4.63
C VAL A 33 -13.56 6.77 5.84
N ASP A 34 -13.01 6.07 6.83
CA ASP A 34 -12.52 6.69 8.06
C ASP A 34 -11.15 7.33 7.87
N ARG A 35 -10.26 6.70 7.08
CA ARG A 35 -8.89 7.18 6.91
C ARG A 35 -8.31 6.89 5.53
N ILE A 36 -7.59 7.86 4.97
CA ILE A 36 -6.71 7.68 3.82
C ILE A 36 -5.26 7.74 4.27
N ASN A 37 -4.52 6.67 3.97
CA ASN A 37 -3.07 6.59 4.10
C ASN A 37 -2.43 6.99 2.75
N LEU A 38 -1.97 8.23 2.64
CA LEU A 38 -1.42 8.79 1.43
C LEU A 38 0.10 8.57 1.34
N SER A 39 0.51 7.77 0.35
CA SER A 39 1.92 7.52 0.02
C SER A 39 2.52 8.69 -0.73
N MET A 40 3.01 9.68 -0.01
CA MET A 40 3.75 10.82 -0.54
C MET A 40 5.18 10.79 0.01
N HIS A 41 6.19 10.76 -0.84
CA HIS A 41 7.56 10.40 -0.43
C HIS A 41 8.56 11.56 -0.47
N SER A 42 8.22 12.69 -1.08
CA SER A 42 9.10 13.87 -1.18
C SER A 42 8.25 15.10 -1.47
N MET A 43 8.74 16.28 -1.05
CA MET A 43 8.17 17.58 -1.39
C MET A 43 8.91 18.24 -2.58
N ASP A 44 9.86 17.52 -3.20
CA ASP A 44 10.54 17.90 -4.42
C ASP A 44 10.01 17.07 -5.62
N GLU A 45 9.60 17.75 -6.69
CA GLU A 45 8.97 17.12 -7.86
C GLU A 45 9.86 16.04 -8.50
N TYR A 46 11.15 16.33 -8.66
CA TYR A 46 12.09 15.40 -9.27
C TYR A 46 12.24 14.13 -8.42
N THR A 47 12.45 14.30 -7.13
CA THR A 47 12.63 13.21 -6.17
C THR A 47 11.35 12.41 -5.99
N ALA A 48 10.19 13.08 -5.92
CA ALA A 48 8.88 12.43 -5.86
C ALA A 48 8.63 11.54 -7.08
N ARG A 49 8.83 12.05 -8.31
CA ARG A 49 8.73 11.23 -9.55
C ARG A 49 9.69 10.06 -9.54
N ARG A 50 10.94 10.29 -9.10
CA ARG A 50 11.97 9.25 -9.05
C ARG A 50 11.60 8.13 -8.07
N LEU A 51 11.10 8.47 -6.89
CA LEU A 51 10.68 7.50 -5.87
C LEU A 51 9.35 6.81 -6.22
N ALA A 52 8.39 7.54 -6.80
CA ALA A 52 7.16 7.01 -7.37
C ALA A 52 7.41 6.13 -8.59
N GLY A 53 8.56 6.29 -9.26
CA GLY A 53 9.09 5.48 -10.34
C GLY A 53 8.16 5.38 -11.55
N ILE A 54 7.38 6.44 -11.77
CA ILE A 54 6.58 6.69 -12.96
C ILE A 54 6.78 8.15 -13.36
N LYS A 55 6.86 8.42 -14.66
CA LYS A 55 7.14 9.77 -15.17
C LYS A 55 5.96 10.73 -14.99
N SER A 56 4.75 10.19 -14.95
CA SER A 56 3.49 10.93 -14.82
C SER A 56 3.05 11.15 -13.37
N TYR A 57 3.93 10.92 -12.38
CA TYR A 57 3.62 11.31 -11.01
C TYR A 57 3.62 12.85 -10.94
N ASP A 58 2.50 13.41 -10.51
CA ASP A 58 2.31 14.85 -10.33
C ASP A 58 2.25 15.14 -8.82
N LEU A 59 3.31 15.75 -8.28
CA LEU A 59 3.35 16.05 -6.85
C LEU A 59 2.36 17.16 -6.49
N SER A 60 2.18 18.15 -7.37
CA SER A 60 1.28 19.29 -7.11
C SER A 60 -0.16 18.82 -6.93
N HIS A 61 -0.61 17.91 -7.81
CA HIS A 61 -1.91 17.26 -7.67
C HIS A 61 -2.02 16.45 -6.37
N VAL A 62 -0.98 15.70 -5.99
CA VAL A 62 -1.01 14.90 -4.75
C VAL A 62 -1.08 15.79 -3.50
N ILE A 63 -0.39 16.94 -3.51
CA ILE A 63 -0.46 17.95 -2.45
C ILE A 63 -1.88 18.52 -2.35
N GLU A 64 -2.47 18.91 -3.47
CA GLU A 64 -3.86 19.40 -3.53
C GLU A 64 -4.84 18.36 -2.97
N MET A 65 -4.72 17.09 -3.38
CA MET A 65 -5.58 16.02 -2.86
C MET A 65 -5.36 15.77 -1.37
N ALA A 66 -4.15 15.96 -0.84
CA ALA A 66 -3.90 15.89 0.59
C ALA A 66 -4.66 16.99 1.35
N GLU A 67 -4.63 18.23 0.86
CA GLU A 67 -5.37 19.37 1.43
C GLU A 67 -6.89 19.14 1.40
N VAL A 68 -7.42 18.59 0.29
CA VAL A 68 -8.84 18.23 0.17
C VAL A 68 -9.23 17.15 1.18
N ILE A 69 -8.43 16.09 1.34
CA ILE A 69 -8.70 15.04 2.34
C ILE A 69 -8.66 15.65 3.74
N ALA A 70 -7.62 16.41 4.06
CA ALA A 70 -7.46 17.03 5.37
C ALA A 70 -8.59 18.02 5.70
N SER A 71 -9.24 18.60 4.70
CA SER A 71 -10.41 19.47 4.88
C SER A 71 -11.75 18.70 4.96
N SER A 72 -11.76 17.41 4.61
CA SER A 72 -12.97 16.55 4.60
C SER A 72 -13.26 15.87 5.96
N GLY A 73 -14.32 15.07 6.03
CA GLY A 73 -14.60 14.20 7.19
C GLY A 73 -13.64 13.01 7.33
N ILE A 74 -12.86 12.70 6.29
CA ILE A 74 -11.91 11.58 6.26
C ILE A 74 -10.61 11.98 6.96
N ASP A 75 -10.08 11.09 7.80
CA ASP A 75 -8.78 11.33 8.42
C ASP A 75 -7.62 11.10 7.44
N LEU A 76 -6.58 11.94 7.53
CA LEU A 76 -5.40 11.84 6.67
C LEU A 76 -4.19 11.35 7.45
N LEU A 77 -3.58 10.26 6.98
CA LEU A 77 -2.25 9.82 7.40
C LEU A 77 -1.29 9.90 6.20
N ILE A 78 -0.23 10.69 6.31
CA ILE A 78 0.82 10.79 5.28
C ILE A 78 1.87 9.72 5.57
N ALA A 79 2.12 8.84 4.61
CA ALA A 79 2.91 7.62 4.77
C ALA A 79 4.16 7.59 3.87
N PRO A 80 5.16 8.47 4.09
CA PRO A 80 6.38 8.46 3.30
C PRO A 80 7.20 7.19 3.56
N VAL A 81 7.90 6.70 2.53
CA VAL A 81 9.01 5.76 2.74
C VAL A 81 10.29 6.57 2.83
N TRP A 82 11.00 6.50 3.96
CA TRP A 82 12.30 7.14 4.12
C TRP A 82 13.37 6.30 3.42
N VAL A 83 13.90 6.82 2.31
CA VAL A 83 14.94 6.23 1.49
C VAL A 83 16.25 7.02 1.69
N PRO A 84 17.20 6.52 2.51
CA PRO A 84 18.43 7.25 2.80
C PRO A 84 19.24 7.62 1.55
N GLY A 85 19.68 8.86 1.49
CA GLY A 85 20.38 9.50 0.38
C GLY A 85 19.46 10.01 -0.74
N TYR A 86 18.14 9.97 -0.58
CA TYR A 86 17.18 10.43 -1.59
C TYR A 86 16.24 11.51 -1.04
N ASN A 87 15.62 11.26 0.10
CA ASN A 87 14.57 12.12 0.65
C ASN A 87 14.74 12.39 2.15
N ASP A 88 15.97 12.38 2.67
CA ASP A 88 16.22 12.58 4.10
C ASP A 88 15.68 13.92 4.59
N GLU A 89 15.96 15.00 3.85
CA GLU A 89 15.50 16.36 4.19
C GLU A 89 13.99 16.55 3.96
N ASP A 90 13.37 15.73 3.12
CA ASP A 90 11.93 15.81 2.87
C ASP A 90 11.10 15.35 4.05
N MET A 91 11.64 14.52 4.96
CA MET A 91 10.85 14.03 6.09
C MET A 91 10.34 15.18 6.94
N LYS A 92 11.19 16.17 7.24
CA LYS A 92 10.78 17.38 7.97
C LYS A 92 9.78 18.21 7.19
N LYS A 93 10.02 18.42 5.89
CA LYS A 93 9.09 19.17 5.02
C LYS A 93 7.70 18.52 4.94
N ILE A 94 7.64 17.19 4.92
CA ILE A 94 6.37 16.44 4.92
C ILE A 94 5.66 16.57 6.26
N ILE A 95 6.42 16.56 7.37
CA ILE A 95 5.87 16.79 8.72
C ILE A 95 5.26 18.20 8.80
N GLU A 96 6.05 19.22 8.48
CA GLU A 96 5.60 20.62 8.46
C GLU A 96 4.38 20.82 7.55
N PHE A 97 4.38 20.18 6.37
CA PHE A 97 3.22 20.19 5.47
C PHE A 97 1.98 19.55 6.09
N GLY A 98 2.11 18.34 6.65
CA GLY A 98 0.99 17.61 7.24
C GLY A 98 0.39 18.35 8.44
N GLU A 99 1.23 18.94 9.28
CA GLU A 99 0.81 19.77 10.41
C GLU A 99 0.05 21.01 9.93
N ARG A 100 0.58 21.71 8.91
CA ARG A 100 -0.04 22.90 8.33
C ARG A 100 -1.45 22.66 7.80
N ILE A 101 -1.68 21.51 7.16
CA ILE A 101 -2.98 21.17 6.57
C ILE A 101 -3.94 20.48 7.57
N GLY A 102 -3.48 20.17 8.78
CA GLY A 102 -4.30 19.50 9.81
C GLY A 102 -4.49 18.00 9.58
N ALA A 103 -3.47 17.30 9.07
CA ALA A 103 -3.49 15.83 8.97
C ALA A 103 -3.55 15.18 10.37
N GLY A 104 -4.15 13.99 10.46
CA GLY A 104 -4.25 13.22 11.70
C GLY A 104 -5.19 13.83 12.75
N LYS A 105 -6.45 14.05 12.37
CA LYS A 105 -7.52 14.53 13.27
C LYS A 105 -7.89 13.51 14.34
N LYS A 106 -7.87 12.23 13.98
CA LYS A 106 -8.29 11.11 14.84
C LYS A 106 -7.17 10.10 15.06
N TRP A 107 -6.46 9.71 13.99
CA TRP A 107 -5.27 8.87 14.07
C TRP A 107 -4.01 9.72 13.92
N LYS A 108 -2.84 9.11 14.13
CA LYS A 108 -1.56 9.79 13.89
C LYS A 108 -1.45 10.27 12.44
N ALA A 109 -1.01 11.52 12.29
CA ALA A 109 -0.84 12.18 11.00
C ALA A 109 0.24 11.53 10.12
N PHE A 110 1.23 10.87 10.72
CA PHE A 110 2.40 10.39 10.01
C PHE A 110 2.65 8.90 10.22
N GLY A 111 2.88 8.20 9.11
CA GLY A 111 3.36 6.83 9.09
C GLY A 111 4.63 6.70 8.28
N ILE A 112 5.73 7.27 8.79
CA ILE A 112 7.04 7.17 8.14
C ILE A 112 7.48 5.71 8.15
N GLN A 113 7.78 5.18 6.97
CA GLN A 113 8.15 3.78 6.75
C GLN A 113 9.65 3.66 6.51
N LYS A 114 10.25 2.66 7.13
CA LYS A 114 11.65 2.31 6.90
C LYS A 114 11.81 1.67 5.52
N TYR A 115 12.69 2.19 4.68
CA TYR A 115 13.05 1.50 3.43
C TYR A 115 13.60 0.09 3.70
N GLU A 116 13.15 -0.85 2.87
CA GLU A 116 13.51 -2.26 2.88
C GLU A 116 13.75 -2.76 1.45
N LYS A 117 14.81 -3.54 1.29
CA LYS A 117 15.22 -4.09 -0.01
C LYS A 117 14.55 -5.44 -0.23
N TYR A 118 13.54 -5.49 -1.09
CA TYR A 118 12.86 -6.73 -1.46
C TYR A 118 13.21 -7.23 -2.86
N LYS A 119 13.06 -8.54 -3.10
CA LYS A 119 13.43 -9.20 -4.37
C LYS A 119 12.83 -8.51 -5.60
N PHE A 120 11.53 -8.22 -5.54
CA PHE A 120 10.74 -7.60 -6.62
C PHE A 120 10.47 -6.11 -6.41
N GLY A 121 11.07 -5.50 -5.38
CA GLY A 121 10.96 -4.07 -5.11
C GLY A 121 11.98 -3.27 -5.91
N ARG A 122 11.81 -1.94 -5.92
CA ARG A 122 12.82 -1.02 -6.44
C ARG A 122 14.06 -1.07 -5.56
N LYS A 123 15.24 -0.89 -6.18
CA LYS A 123 16.55 -0.95 -5.51
C LYS A 123 17.36 0.28 -5.90
N PRO A 124 17.09 1.46 -5.30
CA PRO A 124 17.87 2.67 -5.58
C PRO A 124 19.34 2.42 -5.24
N LYS A 125 20.25 2.69 -6.18
CA LYS A 125 21.64 2.21 -6.14
C LYS A 125 22.41 2.66 -4.89
N SER A 126 22.20 3.90 -4.47
CA SER A 126 22.89 4.52 -3.33
C SER A 126 22.18 4.35 -1.99
N ALA A 127 20.94 3.83 -1.96
CA ALA A 127 20.17 3.74 -0.73
C ALA A 127 20.67 2.61 0.17
N LYS A 128 21.13 2.97 1.37
CA LYS A 128 21.53 2.01 2.41
C LYS A 128 20.39 1.82 3.41
N MET A 129 19.98 0.57 3.62
CA MET A 129 18.93 0.26 4.59
C MET A 129 19.40 0.59 6.00
N MET A 130 18.56 1.27 6.76
CA MET A 130 18.73 1.42 8.19
C MET A 130 18.27 0.14 8.90
N ASN A 131 18.95 -0.21 10.00
CA ASN A 131 18.37 -1.11 10.98
C ASN A 131 17.27 -0.37 11.77
N PHE A 132 16.40 -1.10 12.47
CA PHE A 132 15.29 -0.50 13.21
C PHE A 132 15.74 0.43 14.33
N LYS A 133 16.84 0.11 15.05
CA LYS A 133 17.37 0.97 16.13
C LYS A 133 17.74 2.36 15.59
N THR A 134 18.47 2.41 14.48
CA THR A 134 18.84 3.67 13.83
C THR A 134 17.62 4.40 13.29
N PHE A 135 16.68 3.68 12.67
CA PHE A 135 15.45 4.28 12.14
C PHE A 135 14.63 4.96 13.25
N TYR A 136 14.39 4.27 14.36
CA TYR A 136 13.62 4.82 15.48
C TYR A 136 14.31 6.01 16.14
N ARG A 137 15.64 5.97 16.31
CA ARG A 137 16.39 7.12 16.82
C ARG A 137 16.25 8.33 15.89
N LYS A 138 16.35 8.13 14.58
CA LYS A 138 16.17 9.21 13.60
C LYS A 138 14.76 9.78 13.60
N LEU A 139 13.72 8.97 13.86
CA LEU A 139 12.37 9.49 14.03
C LEU A 139 12.31 10.44 15.23
N ASP A 140 12.89 10.06 16.37
CA ASP A 140 12.94 10.92 17.57
C ASP A 140 13.72 12.23 17.31
N GLU A 141 14.74 12.21 16.44
CA GLU A 141 15.53 13.39 16.07
C GLU A 141 14.77 14.41 15.20
N ILE A 142 13.70 13.99 14.51
CA ILE A 142 12.98 14.86 13.56
C ILE A 142 11.58 15.25 14.01
N GLY A 143 11.04 14.61 15.05
CA GLY A 143 9.74 14.97 15.61
C GLY A 143 9.21 13.98 16.64
N GLU A 144 8.22 14.42 17.40
CA GLU A 144 7.56 13.60 18.41
C GLU A 144 6.41 12.78 17.80
N GLY A 145 6.05 11.65 18.42
CA GLY A 145 4.87 10.87 18.02
C GLY A 145 4.96 10.13 16.67
N LEU A 146 6.09 10.17 15.97
CA LEU A 146 6.28 9.57 14.63
C LEU A 146 6.39 8.04 14.61
N LYS A 147 6.54 7.42 15.79
CA LYS A 147 6.58 5.96 15.92
C LYS A 147 5.16 5.41 15.90
N LEU A 148 4.90 4.45 15.01
CA LEU A 148 3.63 3.75 14.90
C LEU A 148 3.67 2.38 15.56
N TYR A 149 2.60 2.07 16.28
CA TYR A 149 2.35 0.79 16.93
C TYR A 149 0.95 0.27 16.55
N PRO A 150 0.70 -1.04 16.61
CA PRO A 150 -0.63 -1.61 16.33
C PRO A 150 -1.77 -0.97 17.14
N GLU A 151 -1.47 -0.57 18.38
CA GLU A 151 -2.41 0.05 19.32
C GLU A 151 -2.88 1.43 18.84
N ASP A 152 -2.02 2.18 18.13
CA ASP A 152 -2.39 3.46 17.52
C ASP A 152 -3.55 3.33 16.53
N PHE A 153 -3.79 2.12 16.02
CA PHE A 153 -4.81 1.81 15.02
C PHE A 153 -5.90 0.87 15.55
N GLY A 154 -5.85 0.48 16.82
CA GLY A 154 -6.76 -0.53 17.37
C GLY A 154 -6.64 -1.89 16.68
N ILE A 155 -5.45 -2.25 16.19
CA ILE A 155 -5.27 -3.53 15.48
C ILE A 155 -5.35 -4.68 16.48
N VAL A 156 -6.35 -5.54 16.28
CA VAL A 156 -6.54 -6.76 17.07
C VAL A 156 -6.29 -8.02 16.21
N LYS A 157 -5.96 -9.13 16.88
CA LYS A 157 -5.82 -10.42 16.20
C LYS A 157 -7.21 -10.97 15.88
N CYS A 158 -7.47 -11.24 14.61
CA CYS A 158 -8.73 -11.83 14.14
C CYS A 158 -8.54 -13.28 13.68
N ALA A 159 -9.64 -14.04 13.65
CA ALA A 159 -9.65 -15.37 13.08
C ALA A 159 -9.26 -15.33 11.59
N SER A 160 -8.36 -16.21 11.16
CA SER A 160 -8.00 -16.33 9.75
C SER A 160 -9.17 -16.87 8.94
N LEU A 161 -9.36 -16.33 7.74
CA LEU A 161 -10.28 -16.91 6.77
C LEU A 161 -9.92 -18.38 6.47
N PRO A 162 -10.94 -19.23 6.20
CA PRO A 162 -10.71 -20.64 5.91
C PRO A 162 -9.93 -20.81 4.60
N LYS A 163 -8.91 -21.66 4.64
CA LYS A 163 -8.14 -22.02 3.45
C LYS A 163 -9.01 -22.84 2.48
N LYS A 164 -9.04 -22.44 1.21
CA LYS A 164 -9.82 -23.09 0.14
C LYS A 164 -8.98 -24.01 -0.75
N PHE A 165 -7.66 -24.01 -0.56
CA PHE A 165 -6.71 -24.87 -1.26
C PHE A 165 -5.61 -25.38 -0.33
N ARG A 166 -5.14 -26.59 -0.57
CA ARG A 166 -4.00 -27.21 0.12
C ARG A 166 -2.72 -27.10 -0.71
N VAL A 167 -1.57 -27.02 -0.06
CA VAL A 167 -0.28 -27.13 -0.78
C VAL A 167 -0.15 -28.55 -1.32
N GLY A 168 0.28 -28.68 -2.58
CA GLY A 168 0.35 -29.94 -3.31
C GLY A 168 -0.93 -30.31 -4.05
N GLU A 169 -2.04 -29.61 -3.81
CA GLU A 169 -3.31 -29.87 -4.48
C GLU A 169 -3.21 -29.57 -5.99
N ARG A 170 -3.69 -30.49 -6.82
CA ARG A 170 -3.80 -30.33 -8.27
C ARG A 170 -5.17 -29.76 -8.60
N VAL A 171 -5.21 -28.66 -9.34
CA VAL A 171 -6.42 -27.93 -9.68
C VAL A 171 -6.42 -27.53 -11.15
N ARG A 172 -7.61 -27.52 -11.74
CA ARG A 172 -7.82 -26.98 -13.08
C ARG A 172 -8.31 -25.54 -12.94
N LEU A 173 -7.55 -24.59 -13.47
CA LEU A 173 -7.77 -23.16 -13.29
C LEU A 173 -7.94 -22.47 -14.65
N LYS A 174 -9.02 -21.69 -14.81
CA LYS A 174 -9.20 -20.81 -15.96
C LYS A 174 -8.51 -19.47 -15.69
N ILE A 175 -7.68 -19.02 -16.63
CA ILE A 175 -7.00 -17.73 -16.53
C ILE A 175 -7.99 -16.62 -16.88
N GLU A 176 -8.12 -15.66 -15.96
CA GLU A 176 -9.04 -14.52 -16.09
C GLU A 176 -8.31 -13.23 -16.41
N MET A 177 -7.06 -13.07 -16.00
CA MET A 177 -6.29 -11.85 -16.28
C MET A 177 -4.77 -12.08 -16.19
N HIS A 178 -4.01 -11.11 -16.71
CA HIS A 178 -2.57 -11.05 -16.54
C HIS A 178 -2.19 -10.75 -15.08
N GLY A 179 -1.12 -11.38 -14.62
CA GLY A 179 -0.49 -11.05 -13.34
C GLY A 179 0.46 -9.86 -13.45
N ARG A 180 1.13 -9.54 -12.33
CA ARG A 180 1.95 -8.33 -12.23
C ARG A 180 3.33 -8.48 -12.89
N VAL A 181 3.94 -9.66 -12.84
CA VAL A 181 5.26 -9.90 -13.45
C VAL A 181 5.19 -10.75 -14.72
N ARG A 182 6.28 -10.80 -15.48
CA ARG A 182 6.38 -11.61 -16.70
C ARG A 182 6.07 -13.08 -16.39
N ASN A 183 5.26 -13.71 -17.25
CA ASN A 183 4.80 -15.10 -17.13
C ASN A 183 3.99 -15.37 -15.84
N GLU A 184 3.37 -14.33 -15.28
CA GLU A 184 2.40 -14.44 -14.20
C GLU A 184 0.98 -14.26 -14.76
N MET A 185 0.08 -15.15 -14.37
CA MET A 185 -1.34 -15.09 -14.71
C MET A 185 -2.18 -15.21 -13.44
N ILE A 186 -3.41 -14.72 -13.51
CA ILE A 186 -4.35 -14.78 -12.39
C ILE A 186 -5.57 -15.57 -12.81
N ALA A 187 -5.95 -16.54 -11.96
CA ALA A 187 -7.17 -17.31 -12.07
C ALA A 187 -8.08 -17.04 -10.85
N VAL A 188 -9.37 -17.29 -11.02
CA VAL A 188 -10.34 -17.25 -9.92
C VAL A 188 -10.97 -18.62 -9.76
N ALA A 189 -10.89 -19.18 -8.56
CA ALA A 189 -11.49 -20.48 -8.24
C ALA A 189 -11.90 -20.54 -6.77
N ARG A 190 -13.05 -21.17 -6.48
CA ARG A 190 -13.59 -21.34 -5.12
C ARG A 190 -13.70 -20.03 -4.33
N GLY A 191 -14.05 -18.94 -5.01
CA GLY A 191 -14.16 -17.60 -4.43
C GLY A 191 -12.82 -17.00 -3.96
N ARG A 192 -11.71 -17.43 -4.58
CA ARG A 192 -10.36 -16.95 -4.29
C ARG A 192 -9.58 -16.67 -5.57
N VAL A 193 -8.69 -15.69 -5.49
CA VAL A 193 -7.70 -15.40 -6.51
C VAL A 193 -6.52 -16.37 -6.35
N VAL A 194 -6.06 -16.96 -7.45
CA VAL A 194 -4.90 -17.84 -7.50
C VAL A 194 -3.89 -17.30 -8.50
N GLN A 195 -2.68 -17.01 -8.02
CA GLN A 195 -1.56 -16.57 -8.84
C GLN A 195 -0.92 -17.80 -9.50
N ILE A 196 -0.88 -17.85 -10.82
CA ILE A 196 -0.19 -18.88 -11.60
C ILE A 196 1.13 -18.29 -12.09
N ILE A 197 2.25 -18.87 -11.68
CA ILE A 197 3.59 -18.38 -12.07
C ILE A 197 4.24 -19.30 -13.09
N ASN A 198 5.08 -18.71 -13.95
CA ASN A 198 5.85 -19.39 -15.00
C ASN A 198 4.98 -20.15 -16.02
N THR A 199 3.88 -19.53 -16.47
CA THR A 199 3.03 -20.11 -17.53
C THR A 199 3.11 -19.26 -18.80
N HIS A 200 2.98 -19.92 -19.95
CA HIS A 200 2.89 -19.30 -21.28
C HIS A 200 1.45 -19.27 -21.84
N LYS A 201 0.50 -19.79 -21.06
CA LYS A 201 -0.94 -19.79 -21.38
C LYS A 201 -1.48 -18.37 -21.35
N LYS A 202 -2.60 -18.13 -22.03
CA LYS A 202 -3.22 -16.80 -22.23
C LYS A 202 -4.52 -16.67 -21.43
N VAL A 203 -5.03 -15.44 -21.35
CA VAL A 203 -6.37 -15.20 -20.78
C VAL A 203 -7.41 -16.01 -21.56
N GLY A 204 -8.31 -16.67 -20.84
CA GLY A 204 -9.29 -17.61 -21.39
C GLY A 204 -8.83 -19.07 -21.38
N ASP A 205 -7.52 -19.33 -21.38
CA ASP A 205 -7.00 -20.69 -21.33
C ASP A 205 -7.25 -21.35 -19.97
N THR A 206 -7.27 -22.67 -19.99
CA THR A 206 -7.33 -23.48 -18.77
C THR A 206 -6.00 -24.18 -18.54
N VAL A 207 -5.51 -24.15 -17.30
CA VAL A 207 -4.22 -24.69 -16.87
C VAL A 207 -4.45 -25.75 -15.80
N ASN A 208 -3.81 -26.90 -15.95
CA ASN A 208 -3.66 -27.84 -14.85
C ASN A 208 -2.46 -27.38 -14.03
N ALA A 209 -2.71 -27.02 -12.78
CA ALA A 209 -1.71 -26.41 -11.92
C ALA A 209 -1.68 -27.04 -10.54
N ARG A 210 -0.51 -27.06 -9.93
CA ARG A 210 -0.31 -27.48 -8.55
C ARG A 210 -0.15 -26.27 -7.63
N ILE A 211 -0.92 -26.24 -6.55
CA ILE A 211 -0.78 -25.22 -5.51
C ILE A 211 0.54 -25.41 -4.78
N THR A 212 1.38 -24.39 -4.79
CA THR A 212 2.72 -24.38 -4.16
C THR A 212 2.76 -23.58 -2.85
N ARG A 213 1.82 -22.65 -2.66
CA ARG A 213 1.76 -21.79 -1.46
C ARG A 213 0.31 -21.41 -1.14
N ASN A 214 -0.04 -21.38 0.14
CA ASN A 214 -1.34 -20.93 0.66
C ASN A 214 -1.27 -20.09 1.95
N LYS A 215 -0.13 -19.43 2.20
CA LYS A 215 0.11 -18.65 3.42
C LYS A 215 -0.79 -17.40 3.44
N HIS A 216 -1.45 -17.12 4.56
CA HIS A 216 -2.37 -15.97 4.74
C HIS A 216 -3.49 -15.88 3.67
N ASN A 217 -4.00 -17.02 3.19
CA ASN A 217 -4.99 -17.08 2.10
C ASN A 217 -4.52 -16.50 0.75
N ILE A 218 -3.20 -16.34 0.57
CA ILE A 218 -2.59 -15.99 -0.72
C ILE A 218 -2.15 -17.30 -1.39
N TYR A 219 -2.78 -17.59 -2.53
CA TYR A 219 -2.57 -18.83 -3.27
C TYR A 219 -1.63 -18.62 -4.46
N VAL A 220 -0.61 -19.45 -4.55
CA VAL A 220 0.31 -19.50 -5.69
C VAL A 220 0.33 -20.92 -6.25
N ALA A 221 0.23 -21.03 -7.56
CA ALA A 221 0.22 -22.28 -8.31
C ALA A 221 1.30 -22.26 -9.41
N ARG A 222 1.72 -23.44 -9.83
CA ARG A 222 2.58 -23.65 -11.01
C ARG A 222 1.89 -24.60 -11.98
N GLU A 223 2.02 -24.29 -13.26
CA GLU A 223 1.65 -25.22 -14.33
C GLU A 223 2.43 -26.53 -14.15
N GLU A 224 1.73 -27.64 -14.39
CA GLU A 224 2.30 -29.00 -14.36
C GLU A 224 2.55 -29.55 -15.75
#